data_AF-A0A4Y8SV24-F1
#
_entry.id   AF-A0A4Y8SV24-F1
#
_cell.length_a   1.000
_cell.length_b   1.000
_cell.length_c   1.000
_cell.angle_alpha   90.00
_cell.angle_beta   90.00
_cell.angle_gamma   90.00
#
_symmetry.space_group_name_H-M   'P 1'
#
loop_
_entity.id
_entity.type
_entity.pdbx_description
1 polymer ?
#
loop_
_entity_poly.entity_id
_entity_poly.type
_entity_poly.pdbx_seq_one_letter_code
_entity_poly.pdbx_strand_id
1 'polypeptide(L)' 'MHLVLEVDGQLLQLLEREAQAHCLSLEAECLRRLQGHERHSRYLQALLAELRAEDEQRRASDGNQVA' A
#
# COMPACT_ATOMS: atom_id res chain seq x y z
N MET A 1 10.96 9.45 10.23
CA MET A 1 11.15 8.39 11.24
C MET A 1 12.22 7.46 10.70
N HIS A 2 13.29 7.18 11.43
CA HIS A 2 14.41 6.34 10.98
C HIS A 2 14.36 5.00 11.74
N LEU A 3 14.49 3.89 11.02
CA LEU A 3 14.48 2.53 11.57
C LEU A 3 15.81 1.86 11.22
N VAL A 4 16.48 1.28 12.20
CA VAL A 4 17.67 0.45 12.02
C VAL A 4 17.26 -1.01 12.20
N LEU A 5 17.62 -1.85 11.23
CA LEU A 5 17.30 -3.29 11.22
C LEU A 5 18.60 -4.08 11.33
N GLU A 6 18.72 -4.90 12.36
CA GLU A 6 19.76 -5.92 12.42
C GLU A 6 19.23 -7.19 11.74
N VAL A 7 19.89 -7.62 10.68
CA VAL A 7 19.55 -8.81 9.90
C VAL A 7 20.78 -9.68 9.72
N ASP A 8 20.59 -10.98 9.63
CA ASP A 8 21.69 -11.88 9.30
C ASP A 8 22.15 -11.70 7.84
N GLY A 9 23.37 -12.14 7.56
CA GLY A 9 23.99 -11.95 6.24
C GLY A 9 23.25 -12.68 5.10
N GLN A 10 22.57 -13.79 5.38
CA GLN A 10 21.80 -14.51 4.37
C GLN A 10 20.54 -13.74 4.01
N LEU A 11 19.84 -13.18 5.01
CA LEU A 11 18.68 -12.33 4.80
C LEU A 11 19.04 -11.05 4.03
N LEU A 12 20.20 -10.44 4.31
CA LEU A 12 20.69 -9.28 3.55
C LEU A 12 20.86 -9.61 2.07
N GLN A 13 21.51 -10.73 1.73
CA GLN A 13 21.70 -11.13 0.34
C GLN A 13 20.38 -11.41 -0.40
N LEU A 14 19.40 -11.98 0.30
CA LEU A 14 18.06 -12.20 -0.26
C LEU A 14 17.37 -10.87 -0.56
N LEU A 15 17.45 -9.89 0.35
CA LEU A 15 16.86 -8.57 0.17
C LEU A 15 17.52 -7.81 -1.00
N GLU A 16 18.85 -7.87 -1.13
CA GLU A 16 19.58 -7.25 -2.25
C GLU A 16 19.18 -7.85 -3.60
N ARG A 17 19.11 -9.18 -3.67
CA ARG A 17 18.69 -9.89 -4.88
C ARG A 17 17.27 -9.51 -5.28
N GLU A 18 16.36 -9.43 -4.33
CA GLU A 18 14.97 -9.05 -4.58
C GLU A 18 14.88 -7.57 -5.00
N ALA A 19 15.59 -6.67 -4.33
CA ALA A 19 15.66 -5.26 -4.73
C ALA A 19 16.10 -5.12 -6.20
N GLN A 20 17.11 -5.90 -6.61
CA GLN A 20 17.55 -5.94 -8.00
C GLN A 20 16.48 -6.52 -8.94
N ALA A 21 15.78 -7.58 -8.55
CA ALA A 21 14.70 -8.17 -9.34
C ALA A 21 13.51 -7.22 -9.54
N HIS A 22 13.23 -6.36 -8.56
CA HIS A 22 12.15 -5.36 -8.61
C HIS A 22 12.61 -3.98 -9.09
N CYS A 23 13.89 -3.83 -9.48
CA CYS A 23 14.52 -2.56 -9.86
C CYS A 23 14.36 -1.45 -8.79
N LEU A 24 14.44 -1.83 -7.53
CA LEU A 24 14.33 -0.94 -6.37
C LEU A 24 15.68 -0.79 -5.66
N SER A 25 15.83 0.27 -4.86
CA SER A 25 16.90 0.31 -3.87
C SER A 25 16.62 -0.70 -2.75
N LEU A 26 17.66 -1.14 -2.05
CA LEU A 26 17.52 -2.01 -0.88
C LEU A 26 16.56 -1.40 0.16
N GLU A 27 16.69 -0.10 0.42
CA GLU A 27 15.80 0.63 1.32
C GLU A 27 14.34 0.58 0.85
N ALA A 28 14.09 0.84 -0.43
CA ALA A 28 12.74 0.82 -0.99
C ALA A 28 12.12 -0.59 -0.95
N GLU A 29 12.92 -1.64 -1.18
CA GLU A 29 12.47 -3.03 -1.05
C GLU A 29 12.13 -3.39 0.40
N CYS A 30 12.99 -2.99 1.35
CA CYS A 30 12.74 -3.17 2.78
C CYS A 30 11.47 -2.45 3.22
N LEU A 31 11.28 -1.18 2.81
CA LEU A 31 10.06 -0.43 3.09
C LEU A 31 8.84 -1.09 2.46
N ARG A 32 8.91 -1.52 1.20
CA ARG A 32 7.81 -2.23 0.51
C ARG A 32 7.39 -3.50 1.24
N ARG A 33 8.34 -4.25 1.81
CA ARG A 33 8.06 -5.46 2.61
C ARG A 33 7.54 -5.13 4.01
N LEU A 34 8.12 -4.13 4.68
CA LEU A 34 7.74 -3.69 6.03
C LEU A 34 6.38 -3.01 6.07
N GLN A 35 6.00 -2.32 5.00
CA GLN A 35 4.64 -1.79 4.80
C GLN A 35 3.61 -2.92 4.66
N GLY A 36 4.04 -4.19 4.64
CA GLY A 36 3.22 -5.34 4.27
C GLY A 36 3.05 -5.32 2.76
N HIS A 37 3.05 -6.42 2.03
CA HIS A 37 2.01 -7.44 2.18
C HIS A 37 0.62 -6.91 2.57
N GLU A 38 0.29 -5.65 2.28
CA GLU A 38 -1.06 -5.25 1.94
C GLU A 38 -1.40 -5.91 0.58
N ARG A 39 -1.53 -7.24 0.59
CA ARG A 39 -2.53 -7.87 -0.26
C ARG A 39 -3.86 -7.40 0.29
N HIS A 40 -4.18 -6.13 0.06
CA HIS A 40 -5.53 -5.66 0.13
C HIS A 40 -6.31 -6.61 -0.76
N SER A 41 -7.21 -7.40 -0.16
CA SER A 41 -8.03 -8.31 -0.92
C SER A 41 -8.68 -7.49 -2.04
N ARG A 42 -8.47 -7.88 -3.31
CA ARG A 42 -9.04 -7.14 -4.46
C ARG A 42 -10.54 -6.94 -4.29
N TYR A 43 -11.20 -7.93 -3.68
CA TYR A 43 -12.60 -7.85 -3.27
C TYR A 43 -12.88 -6.71 -2.28
N LEU A 44 -12.07 -6.59 -1.21
CA LEU A 44 -12.20 -5.49 -0.25
C LEU A 44 -11.92 -4.13 -0.88
N GLN A 45 -10.97 -4.03 -1.82
CA GLN A 45 -10.70 -2.78 -2.53
C GLN A 45 -11.87 -2.38 -3.43
N ALA A 46 -12.45 -3.32 -4.16
CA ALA A 46 -13.63 -3.07 -4.99
C ALA A 46 -14.82 -2.63 -4.14
N LEU A 47 -15.10 -3.34 -3.04
CA LEU A 47 -16.17 -3.00 -2.12
C LEU A 47 -15.97 -1.61 -1.49
N LEU A 48 -14.74 -1.28 -1.06
CA LEU A 48 -14.44 0.05 -0.53
C LEU A 48 -14.59 1.15 -1.58
N ALA A 49 -14.28 0.88 -2.85
CA ALA A 49 -14.47 1.84 -3.94
C ALA A 49 -15.97 2.10 -4.20
N GLU A 50 -16.79 1.04 -4.21
CA GLU A 50 -18.26 1.15 -4.35
C GLU A 50 -18.86 1.98 -3.23
N LEU A 51 -18.53 1.68 -1.97
CA LEU A 51 -19.05 2.43 -0.81
C LEU A 51 -18.65 3.92 -0.85
N ARG A 52 -17.42 4.23 -1.26
CA ARG A 52 -16.96 5.63 -1.42
C ARG A 52 -17.73 6.36 -2.52
N ALA A 53 -17.96 5.70 -3.65
CA ALA A 53 -18.75 6.28 -4.74
C ALA A 53 -20.20 6.56 -4.31
N GLU A 54 -20.82 5.66 -3.55
CA GLU A 54 -22.16 5.88 -2.98
C GLU A 54 -22.20 7.04 -1.96
N ASP A 55 -21.17 7.17 -1.13
CA ASP A 55 -21.03 8.30 -0.21
C ASP A 55 -20.88 9.64 -0.95
N GLU A 56 -20.07 9.67 -2.01
CA GLU A 56 -19.88 10.85 -2.87
C GLU A 56 -21.19 11.25 -3.57
N GLN A 57 -21.93 10.26 -4.09
CA GLN A 57 -23.24 10.48 -4.71
C GLN A 57 -24.24 11.08 -3.72
N ARG A 58 -24.29 10.56 -2.49
CA ARG A 58 -25.17 11.08 -1.42
C ARG A 58 -24.82 12.54 -1.09
N ARG A 59 -23.54 12.85 -0.90
CA ARG A 59 -23.09 14.23 -0.65
C ARG A 59 -23.40 15.18 -1.81
N ALA A 60 -23.30 14.72 -3.06
CA ALA A 60 -23.67 15.52 -4.23
C ALA A 60 -25.19 15.78 -4.30
N SER A 61 -25.99 14.79 -3.91
CA SER A 61 -27.46 14.88 -3.85
C SER A 61 -27.93 15.88 -2.80
N ASP A 62 -27.31 15.85 -1.62
CA ASP A 62 -27.61 16.75 -0.51
C ASP A 62 -27.20 18.21 -0.83
N GLY A 63 -26.10 18.41 -1.57
CA GLY A 63 -25.68 19.72 -2.06
C GLY A 63 -26.55 20.32 -3.17
N ASN A 64 -27.32 19.49 -3.89
CA ASN A 64 -28.20 19.92 -4.98
C ASN A 64 -29.62 20.31 -4.52
N GLN A 65 -29.94 20.18 -3.23
CA GLN A 65 -31.22 20.62 -2.64
C GLN A 65 -31.20 22.05 -2.07
N VAL A 66 -30.07 22.77 -2.13
CA VAL A 66 -29.91 24.11 -1.54
C VAL A 66 -29.58 25.21 -2.57
N ALA A 67 -30.06 25.07 -3.81
CA ALA A 67 -29.96 26.11 -4.85
C ALA A 67 -31.35 26.55 -5.31
#